data_AF-A0A9W4N062-F1
#
_entry.id   AF-A0A9W4N062-F1
#
_cell.length_a   1.000
_cell.length_b   1.000
_cell.length_c   1.000
_cell.angle_alpha   90.00
_cell.angle_beta   90.00
_cell.angle_gamma   90.00
#
_symmetry.space_group_name_H-M   'P 1'
#
loop_
_entity.id
_entity.type
_entity.pdbx_description
1 polymer ?
#
loop_
_entity_poly.entity_id
_entity_poly.type
_entity_poly.pdbx_seq_one_letter_code
_entity_poly.pdbx_strand_id
1 'polypeptide(L)'
;MLYSKEGQAAWAGNIGHYQAIQHRFDIHEAVATASPYSVSVLAYATDLLYHQGFLCYRFKNQIRLLNVHGAGQKERVLDLDHVVRRIIGIENILSDVGEQTTLLGFSSGILILLVSQTNSNEGILIAIDSQSHPGQARRRRLFVQEPVSSSDPIFVRHTRLYIWCGTFTPANGQGTAWQIWGMDFGTLQ
;
A
#
# COMPACT_ATOMS: atom_id res chain seq x y z
N MET A 1 4.23 -14.24 -20.11
CA MET A 1 5.17 -14.28 -18.96
C MET A 1 6.30 -13.26 -19.01
N LEU A 2 6.55 -12.56 -20.12
CA LEU A 2 7.62 -11.56 -20.25
C LEU A 2 7.64 -10.43 -19.19
N TYR A 3 6.49 -10.14 -18.57
CA TYR A 3 6.35 -9.07 -17.58
C TYR A 3 6.26 -9.56 -16.12
N SER A 4 6.39 -10.87 -15.87
CA SER A 4 6.44 -11.39 -14.49
C SER A 4 7.88 -11.55 -14.03
N LYS A 5 8.11 -11.44 -12.72
CA LYS A 5 9.46 -11.62 -12.14
C LYS A 5 10.03 -13.00 -12.48
N GLU A 6 9.19 -14.03 -12.45
CA GLU A 6 9.58 -15.41 -12.79
C GLU A 6 9.90 -15.55 -14.28
N GLY A 7 9.13 -14.92 -15.16
CA GLY A 7 9.39 -14.92 -16.60
C GLY A 7 10.63 -14.12 -16.99
N GLN A 8 10.89 -13.00 -16.32
CA GLN A 8 12.13 -12.24 -16.48
C GLN A 8 13.35 -13.02 -15.97
N ALA A 9 13.23 -13.71 -14.83
CA ALA A 9 14.29 -14.57 -14.30
C ALA A 9 14.58 -15.77 -15.22
N ALA A 10 13.55 -16.36 -15.83
CA ALA A 10 13.73 -17.43 -16.81
C ALA A 10 14.36 -16.93 -18.12
N TRP A 11 13.96 -15.74 -18.57
CA TRP A 11 14.52 -15.12 -19.77
C TRP A 11 15.98 -14.68 -19.57
N ALA A 12 16.34 -14.26 -18.35
CA ALA A 12 17.71 -13.98 -17.95
C ALA A 12 18.57 -15.24 -17.71
N GLY A 13 17.99 -16.45 -17.85
CA GLY A 13 18.70 -17.73 -17.65
C GLY A 13 18.97 -18.08 -16.18
N ASN A 14 18.42 -17.33 -15.23
CA ASN A 14 18.64 -17.58 -13.80
C ASN A 14 17.85 -18.79 -13.28
N ILE A 15 16.72 -19.12 -13.91
CA ILE A 15 15.87 -20.27 -13.60
C ILE A 15 15.32 -20.90 -14.88
N GLY A 16 14.93 -22.18 -14.86
CA GLY A 16 14.29 -22.81 -16.02
C GLY A 16 12.87 -22.28 -16.28
N HIS A 17 12.44 -22.26 -17.54
CA HIS A 17 11.06 -21.85 -17.89
C HIS A 17 9.98 -22.67 -17.19
N TYR A 18 10.21 -23.98 -17.05
CA TYR A 18 9.32 -24.87 -16.30
C TYR A 18 9.27 -24.51 -14.81
N GLN A 19 10.44 -24.25 -14.21
CA GLN A 19 10.53 -23.81 -12.81
C GLN A 19 9.83 -22.45 -12.60
N ALA A 20 9.90 -21.54 -13.55
CA ALA A 20 9.20 -20.25 -13.48
C ALA A 20 7.67 -20.40 -13.52
N ILE A 21 7.15 -21.33 -14.34
CA ILE A 21 5.72 -21.65 -14.38
C ILE A 21 5.29 -22.30 -13.07
N GLN A 22 6.04 -23.29 -12.60
CA GLN A 22 5.71 -24.03 -11.38
C GLN A 22 5.76 -23.13 -10.16
N HIS A 23 6.80 -22.31 -10.01
CA HIS A 23 6.88 -21.35 -8.91
C HIS A 23 5.70 -20.35 -8.91
N ARG A 24 5.24 -19.92 -10.08
CA ARG A 24 4.07 -19.05 -10.20
C ARG A 24 2.77 -19.78 -9.84
N PHE A 25 2.66 -21.06 -10.22
CA PHE A 25 1.55 -21.92 -9.82
C PHE A 25 1.53 -22.12 -8.30
N ASP A 26 2.66 -22.48 -7.70
CA ASP A 26 2.81 -22.70 -6.26
C ASP A 26 2.47 -21.43 -5.46
N ILE A 27 2.83 -20.24 -5.96
CA ILE A 27 2.41 -18.96 -5.39
C ILE A 27 0.89 -18.81 -5.41
N HIS A 28 0.26 -19.03 -6.57
CA HIS A 28 -1.19 -18.88 -6.71
C HIS A 28 -1.94 -19.91 -5.86
N GLU A 29 -1.42 -21.13 -5.76
CA GLU A 29 -1.93 -22.19 -4.91
C GLU A 29 -1.76 -21.85 -3.42
N ALA A 30 -0.59 -21.39 -2.99
CA ALA A 30 -0.35 -20.95 -1.61
C ALA A 30 -1.25 -19.78 -1.19
N VAL A 31 -1.57 -18.87 -2.13
CA VAL A 31 -2.56 -17.80 -1.93
C VAL A 31 -3.97 -18.36 -1.83
N ALA A 32 -4.37 -19.25 -2.74
CA ALA A 32 -5.70 -19.86 -2.75
C ALA A 32 -5.95 -20.74 -1.51
N THR A 33 -4.90 -21.38 -1.00
CA THR A 33 -4.95 -22.30 0.15
C THR A 33 -4.53 -21.65 1.47
N ALA A 34 -4.10 -20.39 1.43
CA ALA A 34 -3.65 -19.62 2.58
C ALA A 34 -2.56 -20.32 3.45
N SER A 35 -1.71 -21.15 2.83
CA SER A 35 -0.70 -21.96 3.51
C SER A 35 0.74 -21.45 3.27
N PRO A 36 1.66 -21.49 4.25
CA PRO A 36 1.50 -21.89 5.66
C PRO A 36 1.39 -20.69 6.63
N TYR A 37 1.44 -19.45 6.13
CA TYR A 37 1.51 -18.24 6.96
C TYR A 37 0.31 -17.29 6.80
N SER A 38 -0.61 -17.57 5.86
CA SER A 38 -1.68 -16.65 5.49
C SER A 38 -2.91 -16.76 6.39
N VAL A 39 -3.33 -17.95 6.83
CA VAL A 39 -4.56 -18.06 7.66
C VAL A 39 -4.42 -17.41 9.05
N SER A 40 -3.29 -17.59 9.74
CA SER A 40 -3.13 -17.19 11.15
C SER A 40 -2.90 -15.68 11.33
N VAL A 41 -2.21 -15.02 10.39
CA VAL A 41 -1.96 -13.57 10.44
C VAL A 41 -3.22 -12.77 10.03
N LEU A 42 -4.01 -13.31 9.09
CA LEU A 42 -5.26 -12.69 8.65
C LEU A 42 -6.30 -12.59 9.78
N ALA A 43 -6.33 -13.54 10.71
CA ALA A 43 -7.31 -13.57 11.80
C ALA A 43 -7.25 -12.34 12.73
N TYR A 44 -6.12 -11.63 12.78
CA TYR A 44 -5.93 -10.46 13.65
C TYR A 44 -5.82 -9.14 12.87
N ALA A 45 -5.77 -9.18 11.54
CA ALA A 45 -5.63 -7.99 10.72
C ALA A 45 -6.95 -7.22 10.66
N THR A 46 -6.88 -5.92 10.88
CA THR A 46 -8.05 -5.02 10.75
C THR A 46 -8.21 -4.48 9.32
N ASP A 47 -7.13 -4.51 8.54
CA ASP A 47 -7.11 -4.14 7.13
C ASP A 47 -6.00 -4.92 6.41
N LEU A 48 -6.19 -5.22 5.12
CA LEU A 48 -5.40 -6.17 4.34
C LEU A 48 -5.27 -5.71 2.90
N LEU A 49 -4.05 -5.72 2.39
CA LEU A 49 -3.73 -5.59 0.98
C LEU A 49 -2.68 -6.63 0.57
N TYR A 50 -2.91 -7.31 -0.54
CA TYR A 50 -1.91 -8.16 -1.18
C TYR A 50 -1.65 -7.70 -2.60
N HIS A 51 -0.40 -7.40 -2.93
CA HIS A 51 -0.01 -6.97 -4.27
C HIS A 51 1.42 -7.38 -4.61
N GLN A 52 1.60 -8.01 -5.79
CA GLN A 52 2.91 -8.39 -6.34
C GLN A 52 3.82 -9.19 -5.40
N GLY A 53 3.23 -10.06 -4.56
CA GLY A 53 3.96 -10.89 -3.60
C GLY A 53 4.26 -10.22 -2.26
N PHE A 54 3.77 -9.00 -2.06
CA PHE A 54 3.81 -8.33 -0.77
C PHE A 54 2.44 -8.41 -0.11
N LEU A 55 2.44 -8.87 1.14
CA LEU A 55 1.31 -8.79 2.06
C LEU A 55 1.52 -7.56 2.93
N CYS A 56 0.57 -6.63 2.88
CA CYS A 56 0.50 -5.47 3.73
C CYS A 56 -0.76 -5.59 4.57
N TYR A 57 -0.65 -5.45 5.89
CA TYR A 57 -1.82 -5.51 6.75
C TYR A 57 -1.66 -4.57 7.93
N ARG A 58 -2.80 -4.13 8.46
CA ARG A 58 -2.87 -3.31 9.65
C ARG A 58 -3.13 -4.20 10.86
N PHE A 59 -2.35 -3.98 11.91
CA PHE A 59 -2.54 -4.59 13.21
C PHE A 59 -2.37 -3.53 14.28
N LYS A 60 -3.46 -3.20 14.98
CA LYS A 60 -3.51 -2.07 15.93
C LYS A 60 -3.02 -0.78 15.24
N ASN A 61 -2.03 -0.12 15.83
CA ASN A 61 -1.43 1.11 15.30
C ASN A 61 -0.16 0.87 14.47
N GLN A 62 -0.05 -0.31 13.86
CA GLN A 62 1.09 -0.68 13.04
C GLN A 62 0.64 -1.17 11.68
N ILE A 63 1.41 -0.82 10.66
CA ILE A 63 1.33 -1.43 9.34
C ILE A 63 2.50 -2.37 9.17
N ARG A 64 2.22 -3.60 8.80
CA ARG A 64 3.21 -4.66 8.62
C ARG A 64 3.27 -5.03 7.16
N LEU A 65 4.47 -5.04 6.62
CA LEU A 65 4.75 -5.43 5.24
C LEU A 65 5.63 -6.68 5.23
N LEU A 66 5.13 -7.74 4.61
CA LEU A 66 5.81 -9.00 4.44
C LEU A 66 5.98 -9.29 2.94
N ASN A 67 7.20 -9.59 2.52
CA ASN A 67 7.43 -10.10 1.18
C ASN A 67 7.23 -11.62 1.19
N VAL A 68 6.04 -12.07 0.83
CA VAL A 68 5.65 -13.48 0.83
C VAL A 68 6.44 -14.28 -0.22
N HIS A 69 6.79 -13.66 -1.34
CA HIS A 69 7.51 -14.35 -2.43
C HIS A 69 9.03 -14.32 -2.24
N GLY A 70 9.55 -13.41 -1.43
CA GLY A 70 10.96 -13.40 -1.08
C GLY A 70 11.21 -14.36 0.07
N ALA A 71 12.43 -14.91 0.15
CA ALA A 71 12.92 -15.63 1.35
C ALA A 71 13.03 -14.72 2.60
N GLY A 72 12.42 -13.53 2.57
CA GLY A 72 12.41 -12.57 3.65
C GLY A 72 11.42 -12.97 4.73
N GLN A 73 11.89 -13.77 5.68
CA GLN A 73 11.18 -14.13 6.92
C GLN A 73 10.99 -12.96 7.90
N LYS A 74 11.18 -11.71 7.45
CA LYS A 74 11.17 -10.51 8.29
C LYS A 74 10.11 -9.54 7.81
N GLU A 75 9.15 -9.25 8.69
CA GLU A 75 8.19 -8.18 8.51
C GLU A 75 8.88 -6.82 8.66
N ARG A 76 8.57 -5.89 7.76
CA ARG A 76 8.83 -4.47 8.00
C ARG A 76 7.64 -3.90 8.74
N VAL A 77 7.89 -3.29 9.89
CA VAL A 77 6.86 -2.66 10.71
C VAL A 77 6.98 -1.15 10.57
N LEU A 78 5.88 -0.52 10.17
CA LEU A 78 5.69 0.92 10.18
C LEU A 78 4.77 1.27 11.34
N ASP A 79 5.25 2.12 12.23
CA ASP A 79 4.46 2.63 13.35
C ASP A 79 3.64 3.84 12.88
N LEU A 80 2.32 3.72 12.94
CA LEU A 80 1.41 4.76 12.47
C LEU A 80 1.46 6.01 13.36
N ASP A 81 1.65 5.87 14.67
CA ASP A 81 1.82 7.05 15.54
C ASP A 81 3.02 7.86 15.09
N HIS A 82 4.16 7.20 14.87
CA HIS A 82 5.37 7.91 14.47
C HIS A 82 5.28 8.52 13.08
N VAL A 83 4.67 7.82 12.13
CA VAL A 83 4.54 8.30 10.76
C VAL A 83 3.52 9.42 10.67
N VAL A 84 2.30 9.21 11.18
CA VAL A 84 1.20 10.16 11.07
C VAL A 84 1.47 11.42 11.89
N ARG A 85 1.97 11.32 13.14
CA ARG A 85 2.31 12.52 13.94
C ARG A 85 3.41 13.36 13.30
N ARG A 86 4.34 12.74 12.58
CA ARG A 86 5.40 13.46 11.86
C ARG A 86 4.86 14.22 10.64
N ILE A 87 3.78 13.73 10.03
CA ILE A 87 3.21 14.29 8.80
C ILE A 87 2.13 15.32 9.11
N ILE A 88 1.19 14.99 10.00
CA ILE A 88 0.01 15.80 10.31
C ILE A 88 0.29 16.78 11.48
N GLY A 89 1.32 16.53 12.28
CA GLY A 89 1.66 17.35 13.45
C GLY A 89 0.94 16.90 14.73
N ILE A 90 1.49 17.31 15.89
CA ILE A 90 1.07 16.88 17.23
C ILE A 90 -0.28 17.50 17.66
N GLU A 91 -0.72 18.59 17.03
CA GLU A 91 -1.94 19.29 17.45
C GLU A 91 -3.23 18.64 16.94
N ASN A 92 -3.14 17.86 15.86
CA ASN A 92 -4.27 17.14 15.26
C ASN A 92 -4.31 15.65 15.66
N ILE A 93 -3.77 15.30 16.83
CA ILE A 93 -3.64 13.90 17.26
C ILE A 93 -5.02 13.25 17.38
N LEU A 94 -5.24 12.32 16.46
CA LEU A 94 -6.33 11.36 16.47
C LEU A 94 -6.12 10.43 17.67
N SER A 95 -7.11 10.33 18.56
CA SER A 95 -7.01 9.50 19.77
C SER A 95 -6.84 7.99 19.46
N ASP A 96 -7.12 7.58 18.22
CA ASP A 96 -6.75 6.28 17.66
C ASP A 96 -6.44 6.41 16.15
N VAL A 97 -5.16 6.68 15.84
CA VAL A 97 -4.66 6.80 14.45
C VAL A 97 -4.90 5.50 13.67
N GLY A 98 -4.86 4.36 14.36
CA GLY A 98 -4.93 3.04 13.74
C GLY A 98 -6.33 2.79 13.19
N GLU A 99 -7.36 3.07 13.96
CA GLU A 99 -8.76 2.95 13.53
C GLU A 99 -9.12 3.88 12.37
N GLN A 100 -8.47 5.03 12.29
CA GLN A 100 -8.72 6.05 11.27
C GLN A 100 -7.86 5.89 10.01
N THR A 101 -6.95 4.90 10.01
CA THR A 101 -6.10 4.63 8.87
C THR A 101 -6.66 3.48 8.03
N THR A 102 -6.93 3.76 6.76
CA THR A 102 -7.30 2.77 5.75
C THR A 102 -6.15 2.55 4.77
N LEU A 103 -5.86 1.28 4.47
CA LEU A 103 -4.90 0.88 3.47
C LEU A 103 -5.54 0.95 2.07
N LEU A 104 -5.00 1.81 1.19
CA LEU A 104 -5.57 1.98 -0.17
C LEU A 104 -4.76 1.27 -1.26
N GLY A 105 -3.45 1.15 -1.10
CA GLY A 105 -2.62 0.52 -2.11
C GLY A 105 -1.19 0.26 -1.66
N PHE A 106 -0.59 -0.78 -2.22
CA PHE A 106 0.84 -1.04 -2.09
C PHE A 106 1.40 -1.52 -3.42
N SER A 107 2.42 -0.84 -3.94
CA SER A 107 3.11 -1.23 -5.17
C SER A 107 4.47 -0.57 -5.27
N SER A 108 5.45 -1.24 -5.89
CA SER A 108 6.79 -0.69 -6.11
C SER A 108 7.52 -0.20 -4.84
N GLY A 109 7.12 -0.67 -3.65
CA GLY A 109 7.64 -0.21 -2.36
C GLY A 109 7.04 1.10 -1.85
N ILE A 110 5.98 1.60 -2.48
CA ILE A 110 5.22 2.76 -2.04
C ILE A 110 3.92 2.25 -1.41
N LEU A 111 3.62 2.73 -0.20
CA LEU A 111 2.41 2.45 0.54
C LEU A 111 1.51 3.67 0.51
N ILE A 112 0.23 3.48 0.20
CA ILE A 112 -0.76 4.55 0.16
C ILE A 112 -1.82 4.31 1.23
N LEU A 113 -2.02 5.34 2.04
CA LEU A 113 -2.88 5.36 3.21
C LEU A 113 -3.87 6.51 3.07
N LEU A 114 -5.09 6.30 3.56
CA LEU A 114 -6.01 7.38 3.87
C LEU A 114 -6.13 7.45 5.38
N VAL A 115 -5.86 8.63 5.93
CA VAL A 115 -6.03 8.91 7.36
C VAL A 115 -7.23 9.83 7.50
N SER A 116 -8.35 9.30 7.96
CA SER A 116 -9.55 10.08 8.26
C SER A 116 -9.35 10.92 9.51
N GLN A 117 -9.94 12.10 9.59
CA GLN A 117 -9.92 12.90 10.82
C GLN A 117 -11.19 12.66 11.64
N THR A 118 -11.04 12.47 12.95
CA THR A 118 -12.17 12.33 13.88
C THR A 118 -13.14 13.51 13.74
N ASN A 119 -14.43 13.20 13.59
CA ASN A 119 -15.52 14.17 13.53
C ASN A 119 -15.53 15.11 12.31
N SER A 120 -14.82 14.77 11.24
CA SER A 120 -14.91 15.49 9.97
C SER A 120 -15.07 14.52 8.80
N ASN A 121 -15.62 15.00 7.69
CA ASN A 121 -15.58 14.28 6.42
C ASN A 121 -14.25 14.54 5.68
N GLU A 122 -13.22 15.01 6.38
CA GLU A 122 -11.90 15.26 5.82
C GLU A 122 -10.96 14.11 6.18
N GLY A 123 -10.14 13.75 5.22
CA GLY A 123 -9.08 12.77 5.36
C GLY A 123 -7.85 13.24 4.62
N ILE A 124 -6.72 12.63 4.92
CA ILE A 124 -5.45 12.95 4.29
C ILE A 124 -4.95 11.71 3.58
N LEU A 125 -4.78 11.83 2.27
CA LEU A 125 -4.13 10.82 1.45
C LEU A 125 -2.62 10.96 1.61
N ILE A 126 -1.99 9.88 2.08
CA ILE A 126 -0.57 9.82 2.39
C ILE A 126 0.08 8.74 1.53
N ALA A 127 1.15 9.09 0.80
CA ALA A 127 1.99 8.12 0.09
C ALA A 127 3.39 8.06 0.72
N ILE A 128 3.83 6.86 1.12
CA ILE A 128 5.06 6.63 1.87
C ILE A 128 5.99 5.67 1.12
N ASP A 129 7.29 6.00 1.03
CA ASP A 129 8.33 5.06 0.63
C ASP A 129 8.64 4.09 1.78
N SER A 130 8.30 2.81 1.59
CA SER A 130 8.60 1.75 2.56
C SER A 130 9.96 1.07 2.30
N GLN A 131 10.74 1.56 1.33
CA GLN A 131 12.07 1.03 1.03
C GLN A 131 13.16 1.75 1.83
N SER A 132 13.65 1.10 2.88
CA SER A 132 14.91 1.50 3.52
C SER A 132 16.08 1.14 2.61
N HIS A 133 16.62 2.09 1.85
CA HIS A 133 17.88 1.90 1.12
C HIS A 133 19.08 2.15 2.05
N PRO A 134 19.93 1.14 2.32
CA PRO A 134 21.18 1.37 3.04
C PRO A 134 22.06 2.28 2.18
N GLY A 135 22.42 3.46 2.71
CA GLY A 135 23.27 4.46 2.02
C GLY A 135 22.53 5.69 1.48
N GLN A 136 21.19 5.70 1.42
CA GLN A 136 20.42 6.90 1.10
C GLN A 136 19.96 7.60 2.38
N ALA A 137 20.81 8.45 2.94
CA ALA A 137 20.55 9.16 4.19
C ALA A 137 19.39 10.18 4.13
N ARG A 138 18.81 10.48 2.96
CA ARG A 138 17.93 11.66 2.82
C ARG A 138 16.83 11.59 1.74
N ARG A 139 16.43 10.43 1.22
CA ARG A 139 15.20 10.42 0.39
C ARG A 139 13.98 10.63 1.28
N ARG A 140 13.16 11.62 0.90
CA ARG A 140 11.89 11.97 1.57
C ARG A 140 11.02 10.71 1.58
N ARG A 141 10.76 10.16 2.77
CA ARG A 141 9.90 8.97 2.93
C ARG A 141 8.42 9.27 2.66
N LEU A 142 8.06 10.55 2.56
CA LEU A 142 6.72 11.03 2.26
C LEU A 142 6.70 11.61 0.84
N PHE A 143 5.90 11.04 -0.03
CA PHE A 143 5.73 11.53 -1.40
C PHE A 143 4.54 12.45 -1.56
N VAL A 144 3.40 12.13 -0.93
CA VAL A 144 2.13 12.85 -1.11
C VAL A 144 1.48 13.06 0.25
N GLN A 145 0.90 14.25 0.42
CA GLN A 145 -0.01 14.60 1.51
C GLN A 145 -1.09 15.49 0.90
N GLU A 146 -2.24 14.91 0.58
CA GLU A 146 -3.35 15.64 -0.06
C GLU A 146 -4.63 15.51 0.77
N PRO A 147 -5.36 16.61 1.01
CA PRO A 147 -6.66 16.54 1.65
C PRO A 147 -7.67 15.90 0.68
N VAL A 148 -8.45 14.95 1.19
CA VAL A 148 -9.48 14.23 0.44
C VAL A 148 -10.71 14.06 1.33
N SER A 149 -11.90 14.12 0.74
CA SER A 149 -13.14 13.82 1.47
C SER A 149 -13.16 12.35 1.90
N SER A 150 -13.15 12.10 3.20
CA SER A 150 -13.12 10.76 3.79
C SER A 150 -14.44 9.99 3.67
N SER A 151 -15.56 10.67 3.38
CA SER A 151 -16.88 10.06 3.26
C SER A 151 -17.11 9.35 1.91
N ASP A 152 -16.29 9.69 0.92
CA ASP A 152 -16.54 9.31 -0.46
C ASP A 152 -15.70 8.08 -0.84
N PRO A 153 -16.27 7.11 -1.58
CA PRO A 153 -15.50 6.04 -2.15
C PRO A 153 -14.30 6.57 -2.93
N ILE A 154 -13.10 6.10 -2.57
CA ILE A 154 -11.85 6.46 -3.25
C ILE A 154 -11.26 5.22 -3.90
N PHE A 155 -10.76 5.37 -5.13
CA PHE A 155 -9.83 4.40 -5.70
C PHE A 155 -8.46 5.04 -5.88
N VAL A 156 -7.43 4.23 -5.71
CA VAL A 156 -6.05 4.65 -5.95
C VAL A 156 -5.35 3.62 -6.80
N ARG A 157 -4.65 4.09 -7.82
CA ARG A 157 -3.70 3.32 -8.61
C ARG A 157 -2.39 4.06 -8.65
N HIS A 158 -1.30 3.33 -8.48
CA HIS A 158 0.00 3.97 -8.52
C HIS A 158 1.06 3.05 -9.10
N THR A 159 2.11 3.70 -9.59
CA THR A 159 3.37 3.09 -9.98
C THR A 159 4.46 3.64 -9.08
N ARG A 160 5.73 3.47 -9.47
CA ARG A 160 6.84 4.14 -8.78
C ARG A 160 6.92 5.65 -9.08
N LEU A 161 6.31 6.09 -10.18
CA LEU A 161 6.44 7.45 -10.68
C LEU A 161 5.15 8.25 -10.50
N TYR A 162 4.01 7.65 -10.78
CA TYR A 162 2.72 8.33 -10.79
C TYR A 162 1.74 7.72 -9.82
N ILE A 163 0.88 8.57 -9.26
CA ILE A 163 -0.34 8.19 -8.55
C ILE A 163 -1.54 8.75 -9.31
N TRP A 164 -2.58 7.95 -9.42
CA TRP A 164 -3.89 8.29 -9.96
C TRP A 164 -4.92 7.98 -8.88
N CYS A 165 -5.67 9.01 -8.50
CA CYS A 165 -6.73 8.92 -7.51
C CYS A 165 -8.05 9.28 -8.17
N GLY A 166 -9.12 8.71 -7.67
CA GLY A 166 -10.45 9.23 -7.97
C GLY A 166 -11.38 9.09 -6.80
N THR A 167 -12.19 10.13 -6.58
CA THR A 167 -13.28 10.14 -5.61
C THR A 167 -14.61 10.10 -6.31
N PHE A 168 -15.54 9.44 -5.65
CA PHE A 168 -16.91 9.39 -6.08
C PHE A 168 -17.66 10.59 -5.53
N THR A 169 -18.05 11.52 -6.40
CA THR A 169 -18.88 12.66 -5.98
C THR A 169 -20.35 12.28 -6.19
N PRO A 170 -21.15 12.13 -5.12
CA PRO A 170 -22.58 11.91 -5.27
C PRO A 170 -23.19 13.17 -5.88
N ALA A 171 -23.76 13.04 -7.08
CA ALA A 171 -24.35 14.19 -7.74
C ALA A 171 -25.68 14.56 -7.11
N ASN A 172 -25.86 15.86 -6.90
CA ASN A 172 -27.10 16.47 -6.43
C ASN A 172 -28.18 16.47 -7.55
N GLY A 173 -28.48 15.31 -8.14
CA GLY A 173 -29.62 15.10 -9.05
C GLY A 173 -29.33 14.98 -10.55
N GLN A 174 -28.08 15.05 -11.03
CA GLN A 174 -27.76 14.98 -12.48
C GLN A 174 -26.86 13.81 -12.93
N GLY A 175 -26.63 12.82 -12.06
CA GLY A 175 -25.92 11.57 -12.40
C GLY A 175 -24.55 11.43 -11.75
N THR A 176 -24.18 10.22 -11.35
CA THR A 176 -22.97 9.94 -10.56
C THR A 176 -21.70 10.11 -11.39
N ALA A 177 -20.76 10.93 -10.91
CA ALA A 177 -19.51 11.22 -11.60
C ALA A 177 -18.28 10.89 -10.73
N TRP A 178 -17.28 10.30 -11.36
CA TRP A 178 -15.95 10.11 -10.76
C TRP A 178 -15.08 11.31 -11.10
N GLN A 179 -14.59 12.01 -10.09
CA GLN A 179 -13.52 12.99 -10.28
C GLN A 179 -12.19 12.26 -10.19
N ILE A 180 -11.35 12.39 -11.21
CA ILE A 180 -10.05 11.71 -11.31
C ILE A 180 -8.95 12.75 -11.41
N TRP A 181 -7.88 12.56 -10.65
CA TRP A 181 -6.68 13.37 -10.72
C TRP A 181 -5.44 12.51 -10.61
N GLY A 182 -4.31 13.03 -11.09
CA GLY A 182 -3.04 12.33 -11.08
C GLY A 182 -1.89 13.25 -10.71
N MET A 183 -0.87 12.68 -10.08
CA MET A 183 0.31 13.40 -9.63
C MET A 183 1.57 12.58 -9.94
N ASP A 184 2.68 13.28 -10.20
CA ASP A 184 3.99 12.67 -10.32
C ASP A 184 4.72 12.79 -8.97
N PHE A 185 5.20 11.67 -8.45
CA PHE A 185 6.00 11.64 -7.22
C PHE A 185 7.33 12.38 -7.38
N GLY A 186 7.83 12.54 -8.61
CA GLY A 186 9.07 13.26 -8.92
C GLY A 186 8.93 14.79 -8.88
N THR A 187 7.73 15.34 -9.08
CA THR A 187 7.50 16.79 -9.11
C THR A 187 7.16 17.40 -7.75
N LEU A 188 6.87 16.58 -6.74
CA LEU A 188 6.46 17.01 -5.39
C LEU A 188 7.67 17.37 -4.47
N GLN A 189 8.67 18.06 -5.03
CA GLN A 189 9.90 18.45 -4.31
C GLN A 189 9.62 19.40 -3.14
#